data_AF-A0A7S4M3E2-F1
#
_entry.id   AF-A0A7S4M3E2-F1
#
_cell.length_a   1.000
_cell.length_b   1.000
_cell.length_c   1.000
_cell.angle_alpha   90.00
_cell.angle_beta   90.00
_cell.angle_gamma   90.00
#
_symmetry.space_group_name_H-M   'P 1'
#
loop_
_entity.id
_entity.type
_entity.pdbx_description
1 polymer ?
#
loop_
_entity_poly.entity_id
_entity_poly.type
_entity_poly.pdbx_seq_one_letter_code
_entity_poly.pdbx_strand_id
1 'polypeptide(L)'
;MVERRTKSQMEIVTSERTYRSNLQILVDIYMKTLSGPNPAAPHASICSPNTIQSIFSNVELILNLSNELLSKIEKRMKVMNTGFFLADIFVEFTPFFKLYIQ
;
A
#
# COMPACT_ATOMS: atom_id res chain seq x y z
N MET A 1 -18.97 -15.69 -19.22
CA MET A 1 -18.99 -14.45 -18.40
C MET A 1 -18.26 -14.58 -17.07
N VAL A 2 -18.41 -15.68 -16.33
CA VAL A 2 -17.74 -15.90 -15.03
C VAL A 2 -16.21 -15.90 -15.15
N GLU A 3 -15.64 -16.56 -16.16
CA GLU A 3 -14.18 -16.64 -16.35
C GLU A 3 -13.51 -15.27 -16.56
N ARG A 4 -14.14 -14.36 -17.32
CA ARG A 4 -13.64 -12.99 -17.50
C ARG A 4 -13.64 -12.21 -16.18
N ARG A 5 -14.69 -12.37 -15.37
CA ARG A 5 -14.80 -11.73 -14.05
C ARG A 5 -13.69 -12.22 -13.13
N THR A 6 -13.45 -13.53 -13.08
CA THR A 6 -12.37 -14.11 -12.27
C THR A 6 -11.00 -13.60 -12.73
N LYS A 7 -10.74 -13.50 -14.04
CA LYS A 7 -9.48 -12.94 -14.56
C LYS A 7 -9.26 -11.49 -14.10
N SER A 8 -10.25 -10.62 -14.27
CA SER A 8 -10.16 -9.22 -13.83
C SER A 8 -9.96 -9.11 -12.32
N GLN A 9 -10.60 -9.97 -11.52
CA GLN A 9 -10.42 -9.96 -10.07
C GLN A 9 -9.02 -10.40 -9.65
N MET A 10 -8.48 -11.44 -10.28
CA MET A 10 -7.10 -11.87 -10.04
C MET A 10 -6.09 -10.81 -10.45
N GLU A 11 -6.34 -10.11 -11.56
CA GLU A 11 -5.53 -8.98 -12.00
C GLU A 11 -5.53 -7.84 -10.98
N ILE A 12 -6.69 -7.46 -10.45
CA ILE A 12 -6.80 -6.46 -9.36
C ILE A 12 -5.98 -6.89 -8.15
N VAL A 13 -6.13 -8.15 -7.69
CA VAL A 13 -5.39 -8.64 -6.51
C VAL A 13 -3.88 -8.65 -6.76
N THR A 14 -3.46 -9.06 -7.95
CA THR A 14 -2.03 -9.19 -8.30
C THR A 14 -1.38 -7.81 -8.44
N SER A 15 -2.07 -6.88 -9.09
CA SER A 15 -1.62 -5.48 -9.19
C SER A 15 -1.56 -4.81 -7.83
N GLU A 16 -2.55 -5.03 -6.96
CA GLU A 16 -2.55 -4.50 -5.60
C GLU A 16 -1.41 -5.06 -4.74
N ARG A 17 -1.10 -6.37 -4.85
CA ARG A 17 0.07 -6.97 -4.18
C ARG A 17 1.38 -6.32 -4.62
N THR A 18 1.50 -6.05 -5.92
CA THR A 18 2.69 -5.40 -6.49
C THR A 18 2.79 -3.97 -5.97
N TYR A 19 1.68 -3.24 -5.96
CA TYR A 19 1.59 -1.88 -5.45
C TYR A 19 2.01 -1.80 -3.97
N ARG A 20 1.42 -2.63 -3.12
CA ARG A 20 1.78 -2.75 -1.69
C ARG A 20 3.25 -3.09 -1.48
N SER A 21 3.80 -4.01 -2.27
CA SER A 21 5.21 -4.37 -2.19
C SER A 21 6.12 -3.18 -2.49
N ASN A 22 5.76 -2.39 -3.51
CA ASN A 22 6.52 -1.18 -3.87
C ASN A 22 6.42 -0.11 -2.79
N LEU A 23 5.23 0.09 -2.19
CA LEU A 23 5.06 0.98 -1.04
C LEU A 23 5.89 0.53 0.16
N GLN A 24 5.95 -0.78 0.42
CA GLN A 24 6.78 -1.32 1.50
C GLN A 24 8.26 -1.01 1.26
N ILE A 25 8.75 -1.16 0.03
CA ILE A 25 10.12 -0.81 -0.35
C ILE A 25 10.38 0.70 -0.11
N LEU A 26 9.44 1.57 -0.50
CA LEU A 26 9.57 3.01 -0.27
C LEU A 26 9.72 3.36 1.21
N VAL A 27 8.90 2.75 2.08
CA VAL A 27 8.95 3.02 3.52
C VAL A 27 10.17 2.35 4.18
N ASP A 28 10.35 1.05 3.97
CA ASP A 28 11.35 0.29 4.71
C ASP A 28 12.78 0.52 4.24
N ILE A 29 12.97 0.74 2.93
CA ILE A 29 14.29 0.94 2.37
C ILE A 29 14.56 2.44 2.30
N TYR A 30 13.77 3.21 1.55
CA TYR A 30 14.12 4.60 1.28
C TYR A 30 13.90 5.52 2.49
N MET A 31 12.71 5.51 3.09
CA MET A 31 12.39 6.42 4.20
C MET A 31 13.25 6.12 5.44
N LYS A 32 13.43 4.83 5.80
CA LYS A 32 14.31 4.45 6.92
C LYS A 32 15.79 4.74 6.65
N THR A 33 16.28 4.50 5.42
CA THR A 33 17.69 4.80 5.10
C THR A 33 17.95 6.30 5.16
N LEU A 34 17.04 7.13 4.63
CA LEU A 34 17.19 8.59 4.64
C LEU A 34 17.03 9.20 6.05
N SER A 35 16.27 8.54 6.92
CA SER A 35 16.15 8.89 8.34
C SER A 35 17.31 8.36 9.19
N GLY A 36 18.09 7.42 8.65
CA GLY A 36 19.16 6.72 9.35
C GLY A 36 20.42 7.56 9.54
N PRO A 37 21.37 7.07 10.37
CA PRO A 37 22.63 7.75 10.64
C PRO A 37 23.45 7.85 9.36
N ASN A 38 23.95 9.05 9.08
CA ASN A 38 24.80 9.31 7.92
C ASN A 38 26.17 8.62 8.12
N PRO A 39 26.64 7.78 7.18
CA PRO A 39 27.96 7.15 7.28
C PRO A 39 29.12 8.15 7.32
N ALA A 40 28.93 9.40 6.85
CA ALA A 40 29.93 10.47 6.92
C ALA A 40 29.85 11.30 8.22
N ALA A 41 28.74 11.23 8.96
CA ALA A 41 28.51 12.00 10.18
C ALA A 41 27.62 11.20 11.15
N PRO A 42 28.18 10.47 12.13
CA PRO A 42 27.44 9.53 12.97
C PRO A 42 26.35 10.15 13.88
N HIS A 43 26.27 11.48 13.95
CA HIS A 43 25.28 12.22 14.72
C HIS A 43 24.24 12.97 13.87
N ALA A 44 24.29 12.85 12.55
CA ALA A 44 23.37 13.53 11.64
C ALA A 44 22.62 12.51 10.77
N SER A 45 21.31 12.67 10.65
CA SER A 45 20.52 11.96 9.64
C SER A 45 20.88 12.46 8.25
N ILE A 46 20.76 11.61 7.23
CA ILE A 46 21.08 11.97 5.83
C ILE A 46 20.19 13.13 5.36
N CYS A 47 18.91 13.09 5.74
CA CYS A 47 17.96 14.17 5.52
C CYS A 47 17.39 14.69 6.84
N SER A 48 16.97 15.96 6.86
CA SER A 48 16.21 16.50 7.99
C SER A 48 14.83 15.82 8.04
N PRO A 49 14.23 15.62 9.24
CA PRO A 49 12.89 15.07 9.37
C PRO A 49 11.84 15.82 8.53
N ASN A 50 11.96 17.15 8.43
CA ASN A 50 11.08 17.99 7.63
C ASN A 50 11.19 17.68 6.12
N THR A 51 12.40 17.42 5.62
CA THR A 51 12.63 17.05 4.23
C THR A 51 12.06 15.67 3.93
N ILE A 52 12.22 14.72 4.85
CA ILE A 52 11.67 13.36 4.71
C ILE A 52 10.14 13.43 4.69
N GLN A 53 9.53 14.17 5.62
CA GLN A 53 8.08 14.39 5.61
C GLN A 53 7.59 15.07 4.33
N SER A 54 8.35 16.03 3.78
CA SER A 54 7.99 16.67 2.52
C SER A 54 8.07 15.75 1.30
N ILE A 55 8.95 14.75 1.31
CA ILE A 55 9.14 13.81 0.18
C ILE A 55 8.14 12.66 0.27
N PHE A 56 7.97 12.09 1.47
CA PHE A 56 7.17 10.88 1.69
C PHE A 56 5.74 11.20 2.14
N SER A 57 5.42 12.44 2.50
CA SER A 57 4.09 12.90 2.94
C SER A 57 3.41 11.90 3.88
N ASN A 58 2.36 11.23 3.43
CA ASN A 58 1.55 10.28 4.16
C ASN A 58 1.66 8.84 3.60
N VAL A 59 2.78 8.51 2.95
CA VAL A 59 3.00 7.20 2.31
C VAL A 59 2.86 6.02 3.29
N GLU A 60 3.19 6.20 4.57
CA GLU A 60 2.98 5.17 5.60
C GLU A 60 1.49 4.89 5.83
N LEU A 61 0.65 5.93 5.81
CA LEU A 61 -0.80 5.78 5.92
C LEU A 61 -1.37 5.11 4.67
N ILE A 62 -0.85 5.43 3.49
CA ILE A 62 -1.22 4.80 2.22
C ILE A 62 -0.84 3.30 2.24
N LEU A 63 0.36 2.95 2.72
CA LEU A 63 0.80 1.57 2.88
C LEU A 63 -0.11 0.79 3.84
N ASN A 64 -0.48 1.39 4.97
CA ASN A 64 -1.41 0.77 5.92
C ASN A 64 -2.79 0.53 5.29
N LEU A 65 -3.31 1.50 4.54
CA LEU A 65 -4.57 1.37 3.82
C LEU A 65 -4.53 0.22 2.78
N SER A 66 -3.47 0.16 1.98
CA SER A 66 -3.28 -0.91 0.98
C SER A 66 -3.13 -2.29 1.65
N ASN A 67 -2.44 -2.37 2.79
CA ASN A 67 -2.36 -3.58 3.60
C ASN A 67 -3.73 -4.06 4.10
N GLU A 68 -4.57 -3.16 4.63
CA GLU A 68 -5.91 -3.51 5.09
C GLU A 68 -6.83 -3.95 3.94
N LEU A 69 -6.78 -3.22 2.82
CA LEU A 69 -7.54 -3.54 1.61
C LEU A 69 -7.19 -4.94 1.11
N LEU A 70 -5.90 -5.21 0.92
CA LEU A 70 -5.42 -6.50 0.46
C LEU A 70 -5.78 -7.63 1.45
N SER A 71 -5.64 -7.40 2.76
CA SER A 71 -6.02 -8.37 3.78
C SER A 71 -7.50 -8.77 3.69
N LYS A 72 -8.40 -7.79 3.50
CA LYS A 72 -9.84 -8.06 3.33
C LYS A 72 -10.15 -8.80 2.04
N ILE A 73 -9.49 -8.43 0.94
CA ILE A 73 -9.63 -9.12 -0.35
C ILE A 73 -9.16 -10.57 -0.25
N GLU A 74 -7.97 -10.82 0.32
CA GLU A 74 -7.41 -12.17 0.47
C GLU A 74 -8.24 -13.05 1.40
N LYS A 75 -8.75 -12.50 2.51
CA LYS A 75 -9.69 -13.21 3.39
C LYS A 75 -10.93 -13.66 2.62
N ARG A 76 -11.47 -12.80 1.75
CA ARG A 76 -12.66 -13.13 0.96
C ARG A 76 -12.40 -14.18 -0.11
N MET A 77 -11.26 -14.08 -0.78
CA MET A 77 -10.83 -15.08 -1.76
C MET A 77 -10.68 -16.47 -1.14
N LYS A 78 -10.17 -16.58 0.09
CA LYS A 78 -10.03 -17.87 0.79
C LYS A 78 -11.38 -18.51 1.13
N VAL A 79 -12.40 -17.70 1.41
CA VAL A 79 -13.74 -18.18 1.81
C VAL A 79 -14.61 -18.52 0.60
N MET A 80 -14.49 -17.77 -0.50
CA MET A 80 -15.35 -17.93 -1.68
C MET A 80 -14.58 -18.50 -2.87
N ASN A 81 -14.71 -19.81 -3.07
CA ASN A 81 -14.08 -20.53 -4.18
C ASN A 81 -14.80 -20.30 -5.53
N THR A 82 -16.03 -19.76 -5.52
CA THR A 82 -16.83 -19.46 -6.71
C THR A 82 -17.47 -18.07 -6.62
N GLY A 83 -17.03 -17.15 -7.50
CA GLY A 83 -17.73 -15.89 -7.77
C GLY A 83 -17.79 -14.90 -6.61
N PHE A 84 -16.64 -14.50 -6.05
CA PHE A 84 -16.60 -13.43 -5.06
C PHE A 84 -16.93 -12.07 -5.70
N PHE A 85 -17.47 -11.12 -4.93
CA PHE A 85 -17.61 -9.72 -5.33
C PHE A 85 -16.61 -8.89 -4.54
N LEU A 86 -15.90 -7.99 -5.23
CA LEU A 86 -14.93 -7.08 -4.60
C LEU A 86 -15.49 -5.67 -4.42
N ALA A 87 -16.54 -5.32 -5.15
CA ALA A 87 -17.05 -3.95 -5.23
C ALA A 87 -17.49 -3.40 -3.87
N ASP A 88 -18.06 -4.24 -3.00
CA ASP A 88 -18.47 -3.86 -1.65
C ASP A 88 -17.27 -3.46 -0.79
N ILE A 89 -16.13 -4.14 -0.92
CA ILE A 89 -14.87 -3.75 -0.26
C ILE A 89 -14.45 -2.37 -0.74
N PHE A 90 -14.46 -2.11 -2.05
CA PHE A 90 -14.07 -0.80 -2.57
C PHE A 90 -15.02 0.34 -2.14
N VAL A 91 -16.33 0.07 -2.06
CA VAL A 91 -17.31 1.03 -1.54
C VAL A 91 -17.03 1.36 -0.07
N GLU A 92 -16.72 0.34 0.75
CA GLU A 92 -16.32 0.54 2.14
C GLU A 92 -15.02 1.35 2.26
N PHE A 93 -14.08 1.17 1.32
CA PHE A 93 -12.77 1.83 1.35
C PHE A 93 -12.77 3.24 0.75
N THR A 94 -13.81 3.60 -0.01
CA THR A 94 -13.96 4.89 -0.68
C THR A 94 -13.65 6.12 0.20
N PRO A 95 -14.17 6.25 1.45
CA PRO A 95 -13.87 7.41 2.28
C PRO A 95 -12.38 7.55 2.61
N PHE A 96 -11.64 6.44 2.69
CA PHE A 96 -10.21 6.45 3.03
C PHE A 96 -9.31 6.78 1.84
N PHE A 97 -9.80 6.62 0.60
CA PHE A 97 -9.03 7.02 -0.59
C PHE A 97 -8.79 8.54 -0.69
N LYS A 98 -9.46 9.35 0.14
CA LYS A 98 -9.12 10.78 0.30
C LYS A 98 -7.68 11.02 0.76
N LEU A 99 -7.04 10.03 1.38
CA LEU A 99 -5.62 10.11 1.78
C LEU A 99 -4.69 10.34 0.57
N TYR A 100 -5.06 9.91 -0.64
CA TYR A 100 -4.24 10.11 -1.84
C TYR A 100 -4.26 11.54 -2.40
N ILE A 101 -5.12 12.41 -1.87
CA ILE A 101 -5.29 13.80 -2.33
C ILE A 101 -4.57 14.79 -1.39
N GLN A 102 -4.09 14.31 -0.25
CA GLN A 102 -3.25 15.10 0.68
C GLN A 102 -1.83 15.25 0.14
#